data_AF-A0A166AVT1-F1
#
_entry.id   AF-A0A166AVT1-F1
#
_cell.length_a   1.000
_cell.length_b   1.000
_cell.length_c   1.000
_cell.angle_alpha   90.00
_cell.angle_beta   90.00
_cell.angle_gamma   90.00
#
_symmetry.space_group_name_H-M   'P 1'
#
loop_
_entity.id
_entity.type
_entity.pdbx_description
1 polymer ?
#
loop_
_entity_poly.entity_id
_entity_poly.type
_entity_poly.pdbx_seq_one_letter_code
_entity_poly.pdbx_strand_id
1 'polypeptide(L)'
;IIDGRYHNPCRHFTSMATQFQDCLSEQCLFSSRHIHPIGCKSQSCARLMAQPNYIPIRTSTTQCPDCVSRLRDGILGLSDLST
;
A
#
# COMPACT_ATOMS: atom_id res chain seq x y z
N ILE A 1 -5.76 4.34 -2.58
CA ILE A 1 -6.01 2.98 -2.05
C ILE A 1 -5.43 1.97 -3.01
N ILE A 2 -4.73 0.98 -2.49
CA ILE A 2 -4.19 -0.13 -3.26
C ILE A 2 -4.89 -1.38 -2.75
N ASP A 3 -5.79 -1.91 -3.55
CA ASP A 3 -6.47 -3.17 -3.27
C ASP A 3 -5.60 -4.31 -3.76
N GLY A 4 -5.55 -5.38 -2.98
CA GLY A 4 -4.70 -6.51 -3.34
C GLY A 4 -4.99 -7.80 -2.62
N ARG A 5 -4.09 -8.75 -2.85
CA ARG A 5 -4.09 -10.07 -2.24
C ARG A 5 -3.00 -10.15 -1.20
N TYR A 6 -3.35 -10.56 0.01
CA TYR A 6 -2.37 -10.88 1.05
C TYR A 6 -2.10 -12.38 1.11
N HIS A 7 -0.84 -12.78 1.08
CA HIS A 7 -0.40 -14.17 1.15
C HIS A 7 0.07 -14.47 2.57
N ASN A 8 -0.76 -15.18 3.35
CA ASN A 8 -0.45 -15.46 4.77
C ASN A 8 0.89 -16.18 4.99
N PRO A 9 1.28 -17.21 4.20
CA PRO A 9 2.50 -17.96 4.48
C PRO A 9 3.79 -17.15 4.37
N CYS A 10 3.87 -16.20 3.44
CA CYS A 10 5.05 -15.36 3.22
C CYS A 10 4.83 -13.90 3.65
N ARG A 11 3.65 -13.55 4.16
CA ARG A 11 3.28 -12.22 4.63
C ARG A 11 3.44 -11.12 3.58
N HIS A 12 3.37 -11.48 2.30
CA HIS A 12 3.50 -10.56 1.18
C HIS A 12 2.14 -10.06 0.68
N PHE A 13 2.13 -8.80 0.24
CA PHE A 13 0.98 -8.18 -0.41
C PHE A 13 1.25 -8.02 -1.90
N THR A 14 0.33 -8.49 -2.73
CA THR A 14 0.37 -8.31 -4.19
C THR A 14 -0.75 -7.35 -4.60
N SER A 15 -0.37 -6.22 -5.21
CA SER A 15 -1.33 -5.25 -5.72
C SER A 15 -2.15 -5.85 -6.86
N MET A 16 -3.45 -5.54 -6.86
CA MET A 16 -4.39 -6.01 -7.88
C MET A 16 -5.12 -4.84 -8.55
N ALA A 17 -5.48 -3.81 -7.78
CA ALA A 17 -6.12 -2.62 -8.30
C ALA A 17 -5.68 -1.39 -7.50
N THR A 18 -5.69 -0.24 -8.15
CA THR A 18 -5.41 1.04 -7.52
C THR A 18 -6.59 1.97 -7.72
N GLN A 19 -6.98 2.66 -6.66
CA GLN A 19 -8.06 3.64 -6.67
C GLN A 19 -7.58 4.93 -6.04
N PHE A 20 -7.88 6.06 -6.68
CA PHE A 20 -7.71 7.38 -6.08
C PHE A 20 -8.99 7.75 -5.34
N GLN A 21 -8.85 8.19 -4.10
CA GLN A 21 -9.96 8.66 -3.28
C GLN A 21 -9.55 9.93 -2.57
N ASP A 22 -10.53 10.81 -2.39
CA ASP A 22 -10.36 12.00 -1.59
C ASP A 22 -10.18 11.60 -0.12
N CYS A 23 -9.14 12.12 0.52
CA CYS A 23 -8.88 11.93 1.94
C CYS A 23 -9.88 12.68 2.85
N LEU A 24 -10.72 13.55 2.29
CA LEU A 24 -11.73 14.36 2.98
C LEU A 24 -11.17 15.22 4.13
N SER A 25 -9.89 15.60 4.03
CA SER A 25 -9.19 16.40 5.02
C SER A 25 -9.18 17.88 4.64
N GLU A 26 -9.60 18.73 5.56
CA GLU A 26 -9.57 20.19 5.42
C GLU A 26 -8.16 20.77 5.24
N GLN A 27 -7.15 20.05 5.73
CA GLN A 27 -5.74 20.44 5.66
C GLN A 27 -5.04 19.90 4.40
N CYS A 28 -5.69 19.08 3.59
CA CYS A 28 -5.10 18.53 2.38
C CYS A 28 -5.45 19.38 1.16
N LEU A 29 -4.43 19.90 0.47
CA LEU A 29 -4.61 20.76 -0.70
C LEU A 29 -5.30 20.04 -1.87
N PHE A 30 -5.23 18.71 -1.92
CA PHE A 30 -5.85 17.88 -2.95
C PHE A 30 -7.27 17.42 -2.58
N SER A 31 -7.75 17.73 -1.38
CA SER A 31 -9.09 17.36 -0.94
C SER A 31 -10.13 18.35 -1.45
N SER A 32 -11.31 17.85 -1.84
CA SER A 32 -12.50 18.67 -2.11
C SER A 32 -12.97 19.46 -0.88
N ARG A 33 -12.57 19.05 0.33
CA ARG A 33 -12.88 19.75 1.59
C ARG A 33 -11.83 20.78 1.99
N HIS A 34 -10.84 21.05 1.15
CA HIS A 34 -9.82 22.01 1.51
C HIS A 34 -10.42 23.40 1.79
N ILE A 35 -10.11 23.98 2.95
CA ILE A 35 -10.73 25.23 3.41
C ILE A 35 -10.32 26.45 2.56
N HIS A 36 -9.21 26.37 1.82
CA HIS A 36 -8.71 27.45 0.98
C HIS A 36 -8.78 27.05 -0.50
N PRO A 37 -9.81 27.48 -1.25
CA PRO A 37 -10.05 26.96 -2.60
C PRO A 37 -9.00 27.36 -3.63
N ILE A 38 -8.28 28.48 -3.45
CA ILE A 38 -7.32 29.00 -4.43
C ILE A 38 -6.11 29.61 -3.72
N GLY A 39 -4.90 29.29 -4.20
CA GLY A 39 -3.68 30.00 -3.78
C GLY A 39 -3.23 29.73 -2.35
N CYS A 40 -3.56 28.56 -1.78
CA CYS A 40 -3.16 28.19 -0.43
C CYS A 40 -1.62 28.20 -0.28
N LYS A 41 -1.11 29.17 0.50
CA LYS A 41 0.31 29.31 0.83
C LYS A 41 0.65 28.84 2.25
N SER A 42 -0.36 28.41 3.02
CA SER A 42 -0.12 27.91 4.37
C SER A 42 0.87 26.75 4.35
N GLN A 43 1.76 26.72 5.33
CA GLN A 43 2.69 25.62 5.56
C GLN A 43 2.03 24.48 6.35
N SER A 44 0.89 24.75 7.01
CA SER A 44 0.14 23.73 7.74
C SER A 44 -0.66 22.79 6.83
N CYS A 45 -0.85 23.15 5.56
CA CYS A 45 -1.59 22.32 4.63
C CYS A 45 -0.67 21.29 3.97
N ALA A 46 -1.13 20.04 3.91
CA ALA A 46 -0.43 18.98 3.22
C ALA A 46 -0.42 19.26 1.71
N ARG A 47 0.79 19.41 1.16
CA ARG A 47 1.06 19.64 -0.28
C ARG A 47 1.50 18.39 -1.03
N LEU A 48 1.51 17.25 -0.34
CA LEU A 48 1.79 15.95 -0.93
C LEU A 48 0.54 15.09 -0.81
N MET A 49 0.34 14.22 -1.80
CA MET A 49 -0.67 13.17 -1.73
C MET A 49 -0.41 12.31 -0.48
N ALA A 50 -1.49 11.89 0.19
CA ALA A 50 -1.37 11.00 1.33
C ALA A 50 -0.77 9.64 0.92
N GLN A 51 -0.14 8.95 1.88
CA GLN A 51 0.38 7.60 1.64
C GLN A 51 -0.76 6.66 1.20
N PRO A 52 -0.54 5.78 0.21
CA PRO A 52 -1.56 4.83 -0.19
C PRO A 52 -1.94 3.88 0.95
N ASN A 53 -3.23 3.75 1.23
CA ASN A 53 -3.74 2.69 2.10
C ASN A 53 -3.77 1.36 1.35
N TYR A 54 -3.17 0.31 1.91
CA TYR A 54 -3.12 -1.03 1.34
C TYR A 54 -4.22 -1.89 1.96
N ILE A 55 -5.19 -2.31 1.15
CA ILE A 55 -6.35 -3.06 1.62
C ILE A 55 -6.32 -4.47 1.02
N PRO A 56 -6.23 -5.52 1.86
CA PRO A 56 -6.32 -6.89 1.40
C PRO A 56 -7.78 -7.24 1.12
N ILE A 57 -8.19 -7.17 -0.15
CA ILE A 57 -9.52 -7.59 -0.60
C ILE A 57 -9.62 -9.11 -0.75
N ARG A 58 -8.47 -9.81 -0.77
CA ARG A 58 -8.38 -11.27 -0.80
C ARG A 58 -7.23 -11.75 0.07
N THR A 59 -7.42 -12.87 0.75
CA THR A 59 -6.36 -13.57 1.48
C THR A 59 -6.06 -14.91 0.80
N SER A 60 -4.79 -15.26 0.65
CA SER A 60 -4.33 -16.53 0.08
C SER A 60 -3.66 -17.39 1.15
N THR A 61 -3.96 -18.69 1.13
CA THR A 61 -3.27 -19.71 1.92
C THR A 61 -2.00 -20.22 1.24
N THR A 62 -1.72 -19.78 0.01
CA THR A 62 -0.52 -20.13 -0.77
C THR A 62 0.53 -19.03 -0.74
N GLN A 63 1.79 -19.39 -0.95
CA GLN A 63 2.89 -18.43 -1.13
C GLN A 63 2.68 -17.53 -2.36
N CYS A 64 3.24 -16.33 -2.36
CA CYS A 64 3.18 -15.43 -3.51
C CYS A 64 4.05 -15.94 -4.67
N PRO A 65 3.78 -15.52 -5.92
CA PRO A 65 4.54 -15.95 -7.09
C PRO A 65 6.05 -15.75 -6.96
N ASP A 66 6.48 -14.63 -6.36
CA ASP A 66 7.90 -14.32 -6.18
C ASP A 66 8.59 -15.32 -5.25
N CYS A 67 7.95 -15.71 -4.14
CA CYS A 67 8.47 -16.72 -3.24
C CYS A 67 8.55 -18.09 -3.92
N VAL A 68 7.54 -18.44 -4.72
CA VAL A 68 7.53 -19.69 -5.48
C VAL A 68 8.66 -19.71 -6.51
N SER A 69 8.88 -18.61 -7.23
CA SER A 69 9.98 -18.50 -8.19
C SER A 69 11.34 -18.60 -7.51
N ARG A 70 11.57 -17.88 -6.40
CA ARG A 70 12.84 -17.95 -5.63
C ARG A 70 13.14 -19.34 -5.09
N LEU A 71 12.11 -20.09 -4.72
CA LEU A 71 12.25 -21.48 -4.27
C LEU A 71 12.67 -22.40 -5.44
N ARG A 72 12.10 -22.18 -6.63
CA ARG A 72 12.46 -22.92 -7.85
C ARG A 72 13.86 -22.61 -8.34
N ASP A 73 14.27 -21.35 -8.23
CA ASP A 73 15.60 -20.87 -8.67
C ASP A 73 16.72 -21.25 -7.68
N GLY A 74 16.39 -21.89 -6.55
CA GLY A 74 17.37 -22.34 -5.56
C GLY A 74 18.02 -21.22 -4.75
N ILE A 75 17.45 -20.01 -4.75
CA ILE A 75 18.02 -18.81 -4.10
C ILE A 75 17.67 -18.73 -2.61
N LEU A 76 16.73 -19.54 -2.12
CA LEU A 76 16.38 -19.62 -0.70
C LEU A 76 17.40 -20.47 0.07
N GLY A 77 18.59 -19.91 0.28
CA GLY A 77 19.43 -20.27 1.41
C GLY A 77 18.73 -19.85 2.71
N LEU A 78 18.34 -20.84 3.49
CA LEU A 78 17.75 -20.78 4.84
C LEU A 78 18.11 -19.50 5.62
N SER A 79 17.10 -18.72 5.98
CA SER A 79 17.14 -17.80 7.12
C SER A 79 15.98 -18.06 8.07
N ASP A 80 15.81 -19.33 8.45
CA ASP A 80 15.18 -19.68 9.72
C ASP A 80 16.26 -19.66 10.81
N LEU A 81 16.46 -18.49 11.41
CA LEU A 81 17.08 -18.39 12.73
C LEU A 81 16.29 -17.42 13.59
N SER A 82 15.35 -17.96 14.36
CA SER A 82 14.88 -17.37 15.60
C SER A 82 14.53 -18.50 16.56
N THR A 83 15.55 -18.94 17.29
CA THR A 83 15.42 -19.60 18.59
C THR A 83 14.96 -18.58 19.63
#